data_AF-A0A7W1CHZ6-F1
#
_entry.id   AF-A0A7W1CHZ6-F1
#
_cell.length_a   1.000
_cell.length_b   1.000
_cell.length_c   1.000
_cell.angle_alpha   90.00
_cell.angle_beta   90.00
_cell.angle_gamma   90.00
#
_symmetry.space_group_name_H-M   'P 1'
#
loop_
_entity.id
_entity.type
_entity.pdbx_description
1 polymer ?
#
loop_
_entity_poly.entity_id
_entity_poly.type
_entity_poly.pdbx_seq_one_letter_code
_entity_poly.pdbx_strand_id
1 'polypeptide(L)'
;MKLFFFLCFISLSLVLFAHEAHQKQKQMQEKENIQEKENVQEKVKQSNEGGRPLTWVQWLGSFHLIFLHFPLALINMVAITELLFGIYKKPMFEISSRFMLIAASIIAPPTAILGFIYSYSSSYSGLMETFLWWHMWFGISTAIFTIAVLFIRERFGISRLYYSCLILLFLMINITGFFGGGMTFGPHHMHLPL
;
A
#
# COMPACT_ATOMS: atom_id res chain seq x y z
N MET A 1 -20.43 42.50 66.65
CA MET A 1 -20.08 43.23 65.41
C MET A 1 -18.72 42.84 64.78
N LYS A 2 -17.74 42.27 65.48
CA LYS A 2 -16.42 41.95 64.89
C LYS A 2 -16.35 40.67 64.02
N LEU A 3 -17.29 39.72 64.18
CA LEU A 3 -17.30 38.45 63.43
C LEU A 3 -17.83 38.59 61.99
N PHE A 4 -18.76 39.50 61.74
CA PHE A 4 -19.36 39.72 60.42
C PHE A 4 -18.38 40.40 59.44
N PHE A 5 -17.48 41.24 59.96
CA PHE A 5 -16.45 41.92 59.16
C PHE A 5 -15.35 40.94 58.69
N PHE A 6 -15.03 39.93 59.51
CA PHE A 6 -14.05 38.90 59.20
C PHE A 6 -14.55 37.92 58.13
N LEU A 7 -15.84 37.54 58.19
CA LEU A 7 -16.50 36.71 57.16
C LEU A 7 -16.56 37.40 55.79
N CYS A 8 -16.78 38.72 55.76
CA CYS A 8 -16.74 39.51 54.52
C CYS A 8 -15.32 39.55 53.90
N PHE A 9 -14.28 39.73 54.72
CA PHE A 9 -12.89 39.75 54.24
C PHE A 9 -12.45 38.40 53.66
N ILE A 10 -12.83 37.29 54.29
CA ILE A 10 -12.51 35.93 53.80
C ILE A 10 -13.20 35.63 52.47
N SER A 11 -14.45 36.09 52.30
CA SER A 11 -15.19 35.92 51.03
C SER A 11 -14.56 36.69 49.87
N LEU A 12 -14.03 37.90 50.12
CA LEU A 12 -13.41 38.74 49.10
C LEU A 12 -12.05 38.19 48.64
N SER A 13 -11.27 37.60 49.55
CA SER A 13 -10.00 36.94 49.21
C SER A 13 -10.19 35.68 48.34
N LEU A 14 -11.27 34.93 48.56
CA LEU A 14 -11.61 33.74 47.75
C LEU A 14 -12.01 34.11 46.31
N VAL A 15 -12.74 35.21 46.14
CA VAL A 15 -13.15 35.70 44.81
C VAL A 15 -11.97 36.23 43.99
N LEU A 16 -11.03 36.94 44.62
CA LEU A 16 -9.81 37.40 43.95
C LEU A 16 -8.93 36.24 43.47
N PHE A 17 -8.77 35.20 44.31
CA PHE A 17 -8.00 34.01 43.95
C PHE A 17 -8.66 33.21 42.81
N ALA A 18 -9.99 33.11 42.80
CA ALA A 18 -10.74 32.45 41.72
C ALA A 18 -10.63 33.21 40.38
N HIS A 19 -10.63 34.55 40.41
CA HIS A 19 -10.45 35.36 39.22
C HIS A 19 -9.04 35.19 38.61
N GLU A 20 -8.00 35.13 39.44
CA GLU A 20 -6.61 34.98 38.99
C GLU A 20 -6.36 33.60 38.37
N ALA A 21 -6.94 32.54 38.96
CA ALA A 21 -6.89 31.18 38.43
C ALA A 21 -7.54 31.06 37.04
N HIS A 22 -8.71 31.69 36.84
CA HIS A 22 -9.43 31.63 35.56
C HIS A 22 -8.71 32.41 34.44
N GLN A 23 -8.00 33.49 34.77
CA GLN A 23 -7.15 34.22 33.81
C GLN A 23 -5.96 33.36 33.36
N LYS A 24 -5.32 32.66 34.31
CA LYS A 24 -4.18 31.78 34.02
C LYS A 24 -4.58 30.58 33.17
N GLN A 25 -5.75 29.99 33.43
CA GLN A 25 -6.29 28.88 32.62
C GLN A 25 -6.62 29.33 31.20
N LYS A 26 -7.21 30.51 31.03
CA LYS A 26 -7.52 31.07 29.70
C LYS A 26 -6.25 31.31 28.88
N GLN A 27 -5.19 31.82 29.51
CA GLN A 27 -3.88 32.01 28.86
C GLN A 27 -3.19 30.69 28.49
N MET A 28 -3.28 29.65 29.33
CA MET A 28 -2.71 28.34 29.01
C MET A 28 -3.44 27.68 27.83
N GLN A 29 -4.77 27.75 27.83
CA GLN A 29 -5.60 27.19 26.78
C GLN A 29 -5.46 27.95 25.44
N GLU A 30 -5.27 29.27 25.48
CA GLU A 30 -4.98 30.09 24.30
C GLU A 30 -3.60 29.76 23.71
N LYS A 31 -2.58 29.55 24.55
CA LYS A 31 -1.24 29.12 24.10
C LYS A 31 -1.25 27.73 23.47
N GLU A 32 -1.96 26.76 24.07
CA GLU A 32 -2.12 25.42 23.46
C GLU A 32 -2.83 25.51 22.11
N ASN A 33 -3.89 26.32 21.99
CA ASN A 33 -4.62 26.49 20.74
C ASN A 33 -3.77 27.14 19.63
N ILE A 34 -2.90 28.10 19.99
CA ILE A 34 -1.98 28.74 19.04
C ILE A 34 -0.92 27.73 18.57
N GLN A 35 -0.34 26.97 19.50
CA GLN A 35 0.66 25.96 19.17
C GLN A 35 0.09 24.80 18.35
N GLU A 36 -1.15 24.39 18.62
CA GLU A 36 -1.86 23.40 17.81
C GLU A 36 -2.11 23.93 16.39
N LYS A 37 -2.53 25.19 16.25
CA LYS A 37 -2.74 25.82 14.93
C LYS A 37 -1.45 25.98 14.13
N GLU A 38 -0.33 26.34 14.77
CA GLU A 38 0.97 26.45 14.10
C GLU A 38 1.46 25.07 13.63
N ASN A 39 1.35 24.04 14.46
CA ASN A 39 1.70 22.66 14.09
C ASN A 39 0.82 22.13 12.93
N VAL A 40 -0.48 22.45 12.94
CA VAL A 40 -1.39 22.08 11.84
C VAL A 40 -1.04 22.84 10.56
N GLN A 41 -0.74 24.14 10.64
CA GLN A 41 -0.37 24.96 9.50
C GLN A 41 0.94 24.47 8.86
N GLU A 42 1.93 24.09 9.67
CA GLU A 42 3.23 23.55 9.22
C GLU A 42 3.07 22.16 8.57
N LYS A 43 2.27 21.28 9.19
CA LYS A 43 1.92 19.96 8.65
C LYS A 43 1.17 20.05 7.32
N VAL A 44 0.29 21.05 7.17
CA VAL A 44 -0.44 21.34 5.92
C VAL A 44 0.50 21.92 4.85
N LYS A 45 1.51 22.70 5.24
CA LYS A 45 2.52 23.24 4.31
C LYS A 45 3.41 22.13 3.74
N GLN A 46 3.76 21.14 4.56
CA GLN A 46 4.50 19.95 4.12
C GLN A 46 3.66 18.99 3.26
N SER A 47 2.34 18.91 3.45
CA SER A 47 1.47 18.07 2.63
C SER A 47 1.14 18.67 1.25
N ASN A 48 1.40 19.96 1.04
CA ASN A 48 0.98 20.70 -0.17
C ASN A 48 2.07 20.87 -1.25
N GLU A 49 3.28 20.34 -1.06
CA GLU A 49 4.27 20.17 -2.12
C GLU A 49 3.88 18.94 -2.97
N GLY A 50 2.94 19.14 -3.89
CA GLY A 50 2.18 18.08 -4.57
C GLY A 50 2.99 16.96 -5.21
N GLY A 51 2.58 15.72 -4.96
CA GLY A 51 2.82 14.51 -5.77
C GLY A 51 4.28 14.10 -6.07
N ARG A 52 5.27 14.89 -5.66
CA ARG A 52 6.68 14.65 -5.97
C ARG A 52 7.30 13.76 -4.89
N PRO A 53 8.06 12.72 -5.27
CA PRO A 53 8.74 11.88 -4.31
C PRO A 53 9.73 12.72 -3.49
N LEU A 54 9.65 12.62 -2.16
CA LEU A 54 10.46 13.39 -1.22
C LEU A 54 11.90 12.83 -1.12
N THR A 55 12.12 11.61 -1.60
CA THR A 55 13.41 10.92 -1.56
C THR A 55 13.70 10.18 -2.88
N TRP A 56 14.99 9.98 -3.19
CA TRP A 56 15.43 9.15 -4.31
C TRP A 56 14.87 7.72 -4.25
N VAL A 57 14.71 7.18 -3.04
CA VAL A 57 14.15 5.85 -2.78
C VAL A 57 12.68 5.78 -3.20
N GLN A 58 11.88 6.80 -2.84
CA GLN A 58 10.48 6.90 -3.24
C GLN A 58 10.32 7.09 -4.76
N TRP A 59 11.20 7.87 -5.38
CA TRP A 59 11.22 8.04 -6.84
C TRP A 59 11.52 6.72 -7.55
N LEU A 60 12.51 5.96 -7.09
CA LEU A 60 12.81 4.63 -7.61
C LEU A 60 11.63 3.67 -7.42
N GLY A 61 11.03 3.63 -6.23
CA GLY A 61 9.87 2.79 -5.95
C GLY A 61 8.68 3.08 -6.88
N SER A 62 8.51 4.32 -7.32
CA SER A 62 7.41 4.72 -8.21
C SER A 62 7.45 4.03 -9.59
N PHE A 63 8.63 3.59 -10.04
CA PHE A 63 8.76 2.79 -11.27
C PHE A 63 8.07 1.43 -11.17
N HIS A 64 7.76 0.94 -9.97
CA HIS A 64 6.97 -0.28 -9.78
C HIS A 64 5.69 -0.26 -10.63
N LEU A 65 5.01 0.88 -10.76
CA LEU A 65 3.79 1.02 -11.58
C LEU A 65 4.01 0.73 -13.06
N ILE A 66 5.17 1.12 -13.60
CA ILE A 66 5.53 0.86 -14.99
C ILE A 66 5.89 -0.61 -15.16
N PHE A 67 6.70 -1.15 -14.24
CA PHE A 67 7.20 -2.52 -14.35
C PHE A 67 6.14 -3.57 -14.04
N LEU A 68 5.14 -3.29 -13.19
CA LEU A 68 4.12 -4.27 -12.80
C LEU A 68 3.25 -4.76 -13.95
N HIS A 69 3.07 -3.94 -14.99
CA HIS A 69 2.26 -4.33 -16.14
C HIS A 69 2.88 -5.48 -16.92
N PHE A 70 4.21 -5.59 -16.93
CA PHE A 70 4.89 -6.64 -17.69
C PHE A 70 4.69 -8.03 -17.08
N PRO A 71 5.04 -8.32 -15.80
CA PRO A 71 4.77 -9.63 -15.21
C PRO A 71 3.28 -9.98 -15.23
N LEU A 72 2.40 -9.01 -14.96
CA LEU A 72 0.96 -9.21 -14.97
C LEU A 72 0.50 -9.69 -16.35
N ALA A 73 0.83 -8.95 -17.42
CA ALA A 73 0.42 -9.32 -18.78
C ALA A 73 1.08 -10.62 -19.25
N LEU A 74 2.39 -10.79 -19.03
CA LEU A 74 3.15 -11.95 -19.49
C LEU A 74 2.64 -13.24 -18.84
N ILE A 75 2.46 -13.28 -17.51
CA ILE A 75 1.98 -14.49 -16.83
C ILE A 75 0.57 -14.87 -17.29
N ASN A 76 -0.33 -13.89 -17.46
CA ASN A 76 -1.67 -14.14 -18.02
C ASN A 76 -1.58 -14.68 -19.46
N MET A 77 -0.69 -14.13 -20.29
CA MET A 77 -0.48 -14.62 -21.65
C MET A 77 0.17 -16.01 -21.70
N VAL A 78 1.03 -16.38 -20.74
CA VAL A 78 1.52 -17.76 -20.61
C VAL A 78 0.34 -18.70 -20.38
N ALA A 79 -0.57 -18.39 -19.45
CA ALA A 79 -1.75 -19.22 -19.21
C ALA A 79 -2.64 -19.38 -20.46
N ILE A 80 -2.88 -18.27 -21.19
CA ILE A 80 -3.67 -18.30 -22.43
C ILE A 80 -2.96 -19.13 -23.51
N THR A 81 -1.67 -18.91 -23.73
CA THR A 81 -0.93 -19.64 -24.78
C THR A 81 -0.75 -21.12 -24.47
N GLU A 82 -0.60 -21.50 -23.20
CA GLU A 82 -0.59 -22.91 -22.77
C GLU A 82 -1.97 -23.56 -22.98
N LEU A 83 -3.06 -22.84 -22.73
CA LEU A 83 -4.41 -23.31 -23.06
C LEU A 83 -4.56 -23.53 -24.58
N LEU A 84 -4.11 -22.58 -25.39
CA LEU A 84 -4.13 -22.70 -26.85
C LEU A 84 -3.24 -23.84 -27.35
N PHE A 85 -2.08 -24.06 -26.71
CA PHE A 85 -1.23 -25.21 -27.00
C PHE A 85 -1.94 -26.52 -26.69
N GLY A 86 -2.65 -26.63 -25.56
CA GLY A 86 -3.44 -27.81 -25.21
C GLY A 86 -4.53 -28.13 -26.24
N ILE A 87 -5.18 -27.11 -26.81
CA ILE A 87 -6.27 -27.24 -27.80
C ILE A 87 -5.71 -27.56 -29.20
N TYR A 88 -4.78 -26.74 -29.70
CA TYR A 88 -4.35 -26.78 -31.09
C TYR A 88 -3.07 -27.59 -31.33
N LYS A 89 -2.30 -27.86 -30.27
CA LYS A 89 -1.02 -28.60 -30.30
C LYS A 89 -0.02 -28.08 -31.34
N LYS A 90 -0.03 -26.75 -31.58
CA LYS A 90 0.89 -26.10 -32.51
C LYS A 90 2.18 -25.68 -31.77
N PRO A 91 3.37 -25.98 -32.30
CA PRO A 91 4.64 -25.69 -31.62
C PRO A 91 4.86 -24.19 -31.38
N MET A 92 4.27 -23.33 -32.22
CA MET A 92 4.29 -21.88 -32.03
C MET A 92 3.82 -21.45 -30.63
N PHE A 93 2.73 -22.04 -30.12
CA PHE A 93 2.18 -21.66 -28.82
C PHE A 93 3.08 -22.08 -27.66
N GLU A 94 3.73 -23.24 -27.77
CA GLU A 94 4.70 -23.70 -26.78
C GLU A 94 5.94 -22.79 -26.73
N ILE A 95 6.48 -22.44 -27.89
CA ILE A 95 7.66 -21.56 -28.00
C ILE A 95 7.32 -20.17 -27.44
N SER A 96 6.15 -19.62 -27.79
CA SER A 96 5.68 -18.34 -27.26
C SER A 96 5.46 -18.39 -25.75
N SER A 97 4.82 -19.43 -25.22
CA SER A 97 4.59 -19.56 -23.78
C SER A 97 5.91 -19.64 -23.01
N ARG A 98 6.90 -20.37 -23.54
CA ARG A 98 8.23 -20.49 -22.93
C ARG A 98 8.93 -19.15 -22.88
N PHE A 99 8.96 -18.44 -23.99
CA PHE A 99 9.57 -17.11 -24.08
C PHE A 99 8.94 -16.13 -23.09
N MET A 100 7.61 -16.08 -23.02
CA MET A 100 6.90 -15.19 -22.10
C MET A 100 7.15 -15.54 -20.63
N LEU A 101 7.22 -16.84 -20.30
CA LEU A 101 7.52 -17.28 -18.94
C LEU A 101 8.96 -16.91 -18.53
N ILE A 102 9.93 -17.05 -19.44
CA ILE A 102 11.31 -16.61 -19.22
C ILE A 102 11.35 -15.08 -18.99
N ALA A 103 10.72 -14.30 -19.88
CA ALA A 103 10.66 -12.85 -19.73
C ALA A 103 10.00 -12.43 -18.41
N ALA A 104 8.88 -13.07 -18.03
CA ALA A 104 8.21 -12.82 -16.76
C ALA A 104 9.13 -13.12 -15.56
N SER A 105 9.88 -14.22 -15.60
CA SER A 105 10.79 -14.62 -14.51
C SER A 105 11.94 -13.62 -14.30
N ILE A 106 12.34 -12.89 -15.35
CA ILE A 106 13.39 -11.88 -15.29
C ILE A 106 12.84 -10.55 -14.77
N ILE A 107 11.61 -10.17 -15.19
CA ILE A 107 11.03 -8.86 -14.86
C ILE A 107 10.28 -8.85 -13.52
N ALA A 108 9.74 -9.99 -13.08
CA ALA A 108 8.98 -10.07 -11.83
C ALA A 108 9.82 -9.75 -10.57
N PRO A 109 11.06 -10.24 -10.41
CA PRO A 109 11.90 -9.89 -9.26
C PRO A 109 12.18 -8.39 -9.10
N PRO A 110 12.70 -7.65 -10.11
CA PRO A 110 12.92 -6.21 -9.94
C PRO A 110 11.61 -5.46 -9.71
N THR A 111 10.51 -5.89 -10.32
CA THR A 111 9.17 -5.31 -10.05
C THR A 111 8.79 -5.45 -8.57
N ALA A 112 8.96 -6.64 -7.98
CA ALA A 112 8.65 -6.90 -6.58
C ALA A 112 9.56 -6.11 -5.63
N ILE A 113 10.85 -5.99 -5.97
CA ILE A 113 11.81 -5.18 -5.19
C ILE A 113 11.40 -3.71 -5.20
N LEU A 114 11.06 -3.15 -6.38
CA LEU A 114 10.60 -1.76 -6.48
C LEU A 114 9.30 -1.53 -5.70
N GLY A 115 8.36 -2.49 -5.76
CA GLY A 115 7.11 -2.41 -5.00
C GLY A 115 7.33 -2.48 -3.49
N PHE A 116 8.27 -3.32 -3.05
CA PHE A 116 8.67 -3.40 -1.65
C PHE A 116 9.34 -2.10 -1.17
N ILE A 117 10.19 -1.49 -1.99
CA ILE A 117 10.77 -0.16 -1.69
C ILE A 117 9.66 0.89 -1.59
N TYR A 118 8.68 0.85 -2.49
CA TYR A 118 7.56 1.79 -2.50
C TYR A 118 6.67 1.67 -1.26
N SER A 119 6.48 0.46 -0.72
CA SER A 119 5.63 0.25 0.46
C SER A 119 6.10 1.00 1.70
N TYR A 120 7.42 1.17 1.89
CA TYR A 120 7.99 1.96 2.99
C TYR A 120 7.68 3.46 2.91
N SER A 121 7.40 3.96 1.71
CA SER A 121 7.06 5.38 1.50
C SER A 121 5.56 5.66 1.59
N SER A 122 4.73 4.61 1.56
CA SER A 122 3.28 4.74 1.65
C SER A 122 2.80 4.49 3.07
N SER A 123 2.10 5.47 3.66
CA SER A 123 1.34 5.27 4.89
C SER A 123 -0.13 5.05 4.56
N TYR A 124 -0.59 3.82 4.76
CA TYR A 124 -2.01 3.47 4.73
C TYR A 124 -2.52 3.21 6.14
N SER A 125 -3.81 3.47 6.38
CA SER A 125 -4.47 3.20 7.66
C SER A 125 -5.74 2.38 7.46
N GLY A 126 -6.08 1.53 8.42
CA GLY A 126 -7.32 0.76 8.41
C GLY A 126 -7.33 -0.29 7.30
N LEU A 127 -8.41 -0.35 6.52
CA LEU A 127 -8.59 -1.40 5.50
C LEU A 127 -7.57 -1.31 4.34
N MET A 128 -6.97 -0.14 4.11
CA MET A 128 -5.94 0.01 3.08
C MET A 128 -4.60 -0.61 3.48
N GLU A 129 -4.31 -0.63 4.78
CA GLU A 129 -3.10 -1.27 5.32
C GLU A 129 -3.15 -2.79 5.11
N THR A 130 -4.32 -3.40 5.35
CA THR A 130 -4.50 -4.84 5.11
C THR A 130 -4.40 -5.18 3.63
N PHE A 131 -4.90 -4.31 2.75
CA PHE A 131 -4.74 -4.49 1.30
C PHE A 131 -3.28 -4.41 0.88
N LEU A 132 -2.52 -3.45 1.41
CA LEU A 132 -1.08 -3.34 1.16
C LEU A 132 -0.33 -4.58 1.63
N TRP A 133 -0.64 -5.07 2.83
CA TRP A 133 -0.02 -6.28 3.38
C TRP A 133 -0.21 -7.47 2.44
N TRP A 134 -1.46 -7.76 2.06
CA TRP A 134 -1.75 -8.87 1.15
C TRP A 134 -1.12 -8.65 -0.23
N HIS A 135 -1.23 -7.46 -0.80
CA HIS A 135 -0.62 -7.14 -2.10
C HIS A 135 0.89 -7.38 -2.11
N MET A 136 1.59 -6.92 -1.07
CA MET A 136 3.05 -7.03 -0.97
C MET A 136 3.49 -8.50 -0.89
N TRP A 137 2.89 -9.27 0.01
CA TRP A 137 3.25 -10.69 0.17
C TRP A 137 2.90 -11.53 -1.05
N PHE A 138 1.70 -11.33 -1.62
CA PHE A 138 1.33 -12.02 -2.86
C PHE A 138 2.24 -11.62 -4.03
N GLY A 139 2.65 -10.36 -4.14
CA GLY A 139 3.59 -9.89 -5.15
C GLY A 139 4.97 -10.56 -5.04
N ILE A 140 5.55 -10.58 -3.84
CA ILE A 140 6.85 -11.24 -3.57
C ILE A 140 6.73 -12.75 -3.84
N SER A 141 5.69 -13.40 -3.32
CA SER A 141 5.46 -14.82 -3.54
C SER A 141 5.29 -15.13 -5.04
N THR A 142 4.57 -14.29 -5.79
CA THR A 142 4.39 -14.45 -7.24
C THR A 142 5.73 -14.34 -7.98
N ALA A 143 6.60 -13.41 -7.60
CA ALA A 143 7.92 -13.27 -8.23
C ALA A 143 8.79 -14.52 -8.02
N ILE A 144 8.86 -15.03 -6.78
CA ILE A 144 9.60 -16.27 -6.46
C ILE A 144 8.97 -17.47 -7.18
N PHE A 145 7.64 -17.56 -7.15
CA PHE A 145 6.92 -18.68 -7.72
C PHE A 145 7.00 -18.72 -9.25
N THR A 146 7.09 -17.56 -9.92
CA THR A 146 7.33 -17.48 -11.37
C THR A 146 8.65 -18.17 -11.76
N ILE A 147 9.71 -17.93 -10.98
CA ILE A 147 11.01 -18.60 -11.19
C ILE A 147 10.89 -20.11 -10.93
N ALA A 148 10.19 -20.51 -9.87
CA ALA A 148 9.96 -21.91 -9.56
C ALA A 148 9.19 -22.64 -10.67
N VAL A 149 8.15 -22.02 -11.24
CA VAL A 149 7.37 -22.55 -12.36
C VAL A 149 8.24 -22.70 -13.61
N LEU A 150 9.08 -21.70 -13.92
CA LEU A 150 10.04 -21.81 -15.02
C LEU A 150 11.01 -22.97 -14.79
N PHE A 151 11.57 -23.09 -13.58
CA PHE A 151 12.47 -24.19 -13.25
C PHE A 151 11.80 -25.56 -13.39
N ILE A 152 10.56 -25.70 -12.91
CA ILE A 152 9.78 -26.93 -13.06
C ILE A 152 9.59 -27.26 -14.55
N ARG A 153 9.25 -26.27 -15.37
CA ARG A 153 9.07 -26.46 -16.81
C ARG A 153 10.36 -26.92 -17.49
N GLU A 154 11.49 -26.27 -17.22
CA GLU A 154 12.77 -26.60 -17.85
C GLU A 154 13.33 -27.95 -17.36
N ARG A 155 13.10 -28.30 -16.09
CA ARG A 155 13.63 -29.52 -15.50
C ARG A 155 12.78 -30.76 -15.78
N PHE A 156 11.45 -30.62 -15.71
CA PHE A 156 10.50 -31.73 -15.79
C PHE A 156 9.62 -31.68 -17.04
N GLY A 157 9.77 -30.66 -17.90
CA GLY A 157 8.97 -30.48 -19.10
C GLY A 157 7.52 -30.07 -18.79
N ILE A 158 6.69 -30.18 -19.82
CA ILE A 158 5.25 -29.92 -19.76
C ILE A 158 4.56 -31.10 -19.06
N SER A 159 4.55 -31.06 -17.73
CA SER A 159 4.01 -32.10 -16.86
C SER A 159 2.71 -31.64 -16.16
N ARG A 160 1.99 -32.58 -15.53
CA ARG A 160 0.84 -32.24 -14.67
C ARG A 160 1.22 -31.27 -13.55
N LEU A 161 2.41 -31.44 -12.98
CA LEU A 161 2.94 -30.53 -11.95
C LEU A 161 3.11 -29.11 -12.49
N TYR A 162 3.71 -28.96 -13.69
CA TYR A 162 3.86 -27.67 -14.34
C TYR A 162 2.50 -26.95 -14.51
N TYR A 163 1.49 -27.62 -15.06
CA TYR A 163 0.17 -27.02 -15.25
C TYR A 163 -0.51 -26.63 -13.93
N SER A 164 -0.43 -27.49 -12.90
CA SER A 164 -0.96 -27.16 -11.58
C SER A 164 -0.29 -25.91 -10.99
N CYS A 165 1.04 -25.82 -11.09
CA CYS A 165 1.77 -24.65 -10.61
C CYS A 165 1.49 -23.41 -11.47
N LEU A 166 1.30 -23.55 -12.78
CA LEU A 166 0.95 -22.45 -13.67
C LEU A 166 -0.44 -21.88 -13.35
N ILE A 167 -1.44 -22.73 -13.11
CA ILE A 167 -2.79 -22.30 -12.70
C ILE A 167 -2.71 -21.56 -11.36
N LEU A 168 -1.95 -22.09 -10.40
CA LEU A 168 -1.75 -21.42 -9.13
C LEU A 168 -1.06 -20.05 -9.31
N LEU A 169 -0.03 -19.96 -10.15
CA LEU A 169 0.67 -18.72 -10.47
C LEU A 169 -0.28 -17.69 -11.10
N PHE A 170 -1.11 -18.13 -12.05
CA PHE A 170 -2.15 -17.29 -12.68
C PHE A 170 -3.14 -16.74 -11.65
N LEU A 171 -3.59 -17.55 -10.70
CA LEU A 171 -4.49 -17.09 -9.64
C LEU A 171 -3.79 -16.08 -8.72
N MET A 172 -2.55 -16.38 -8.29
CA MET A 172 -1.78 -15.49 -7.42
C MET A 172 -1.57 -14.10 -8.03
N ILE A 173 -1.18 -14.01 -9.31
CA ILE A 173 -0.95 -12.70 -9.95
C ILE A 173 -2.26 -11.90 -10.08
N ASN A 174 -3.39 -12.55 -10.35
CA ASN A 174 -4.69 -11.88 -10.44
C ASN A 174 -5.20 -11.42 -9.06
N ILE A 175 -5.01 -12.22 -8.01
CA ILE A 175 -5.28 -11.82 -6.63
C ILE A 175 -4.38 -10.64 -6.22
N THR A 176 -3.11 -10.66 -6.60
CA THR A 176 -2.18 -9.53 -6.39
C THR A 176 -2.71 -8.26 -7.06
N GLY A 177 -3.16 -8.38 -8.31
CA GLY A 177 -3.76 -7.29 -9.09
C GLY A 177 -5.04 -6.75 -8.46
N PHE A 178 -5.91 -7.62 -7.95
CA PHE A 178 -7.13 -7.23 -7.22
C PHE A 178 -6.80 -6.34 -6.01
N PHE A 179 -5.85 -6.75 -5.17
CA PHE A 179 -5.43 -5.93 -4.02
C PHE A 179 -4.76 -4.62 -4.47
N GLY A 180 -3.99 -4.64 -5.56
CA GLY A 180 -3.40 -3.43 -6.16
C GLY A 180 -4.46 -2.43 -6.64
N GLY A 181 -5.51 -2.92 -7.29
CA GLY A 181 -6.68 -2.12 -7.69
C GLY A 181 -7.42 -1.54 -6.48
N GLY A 182 -7.58 -2.34 -5.42
CA GLY A 182 -8.19 -1.90 -4.16
C GLY A 182 -7.45 -0.75 -3.47
N MET A 183 -6.12 -0.73 -3.53
CA MET A 183 -5.33 0.39 -3.01
C MET A 183 -5.46 1.66 -3.86
N THR A 184 -5.72 1.53 -5.15
CA THR A 184 -5.78 2.67 -6.09
C THR A 184 -7.18 3.28 -6.17
N PHE A 185 -8.21 2.44 -6.23
CA PHE A 185 -9.60 2.84 -6.46
C PHE A 185 -10.48 2.73 -5.20
N GLY A 186 -9.92 2.25 -4.09
CA GLY A 186 -10.62 2.08 -2.83
C GLY A 186 -11.27 0.71 -2.66
N PRO A 187 -11.90 0.45 -1.50
CA PRO A 187 -12.29 -0.90 -1.11
C PRO A 187 -13.53 -1.40 -1.86
N HIS A 188 -14.36 -0.49 -2.36
CA HIS A 188 -15.59 -0.81 -3.08
C HIS A 188 -15.45 -0.71 -4.60
N HIS A 189 -14.22 -0.71 -5.13
CA HIS A 189 -13.93 -0.50 -6.55
C HIS A 189 -14.56 -1.54 -7.51
N MET A 190 -14.99 -2.70 -7.02
CA MET A 190 -15.69 -3.72 -7.82
C MET A 190 -17.18 -3.85 -7.50
N HIS A 191 -17.73 -2.98 -6.65
CA HIS A 191 -19.17 -2.99 -6.38
C HIS A 191 -19.92 -2.36 -7.56
N LEU A 192 -21.08 -2.93 -7.92
CA LEU A 192 -21.97 -2.24 -8.85
C LEU A 192 -22.37 -0.88 -8.27
N PRO A 193 -22.49 0.17 -9.11
CA PRO A 193 -23.11 1.40 -8.67
C PRO A 193 -24.53 1.09 -8.17
N LEU A 194 -24.83 1.52 -6.94
CA LEU A 194 -26.16 1.44 -6.34
C LEU A 194 -27.09 2.51 -6.92
#